data_AF-A0A1W9LD52-F1
#
_entry.id   AF-A0A1W9LD52-F1
#
_cell.length_a   1.000
_cell.length_b   1.000
_cell.length_c   1.000
_cell.angle_alpha   90.00
_cell.angle_beta   90.00
_cell.angle_gamma   90.00
#
_symmetry.space_group_name_H-M   'P 1'
#
loop_
_entity.id
_entity.type
_entity.pdbx_description
1 polymer ?
#
loop_
_entity_poly.entity_id
_entity_poly.type
_entity_poly.pdbx_seq_one_letter_code
_entity_poly.pdbx_strand_id
1 'polypeptide(L)'
;MKDWDVWGRKYSLLGLLAQHEATGDTAALEAAKKLADYTISQFGPGRKSIAETGWWTGMAAGSILEPMVLLHRRTGEAKYLEFAESIVRAWSEPKGPDLVRKAVDGVTVFKMFPGPDPSKKGYMSGGASKAYEMMSCYEGLVELHRTTGEARYAEAARKVFDDILATEITVLGSGSSWERWCDGRRRQVEDVPEWMETCVTVTWMKFATQLLRLTGESRYADEIERAQYNALLAAQKGDGTWWCHYNPLEGARTAAPEHCRMHQNCCVANGPRALMLLPALAAMSAKDGPRVNGYEPASMAMPLPSGRTVKLDVRSDYPRPGPVEIVVTPDRPEAFTLGLRIPAWSRATTLEINGKADASVRPGTYAKIERTWRPGDTVRLTFDFGARLEKEPGGSGRVAIARGPVVFALDRRISRPVDGAGSGTGGRDGRRARGGGRRDGGPACGHPHGARRLL
;
A
#
# COMPACT_ATOMS: atom_id res chain seq x y z
N MET A 1 -23.02 -18.83 -5.79
CA MET A 1 -21.95 -17.90 -5.39
C MET A 1 -22.50 -16.81 -4.51
N LYS A 2 -21.91 -16.61 -3.34
CA LYS A 2 -22.27 -15.54 -2.41
C LYS A 2 -20.99 -14.89 -1.89
N ASP A 3 -21.09 -13.64 -1.46
CA ASP A 3 -20.12 -13.02 -0.57
C ASP A 3 -18.73 -12.80 -1.19
N TRP A 4 -17.75 -13.67 -0.91
CA TRP A 4 -16.33 -13.47 -1.20
C TRP A 4 -15.83 -14.23 -2.46
N ASP A 5 -16.71 -14.87 -3.21
CA ASP A 5 -16.30 -15.72 -4.34
C ASP A 5 -15.53 -14.95 -5.43
N VAL A 6 -16.06 -13.82 -5.90
CA VAL A 6 -15.40 -13.00 -6.94
C VAL A 6 -14.10 -12.41 -6.41
N TRP A 7 -14.08 -12.03 -5.14
CA TRP A 7 -12.88 -11.57 -4.45
C TRP A 7 -11.78 -12.64 -4.44
N GLY A 8 -12.12 -13.91 -4.14
CA GLY A 8 -11.16 -15.01 -4.22
C GLY A 8 -10.61 -15.19 -5.64
N ARG A 9 -11.48 -15.11 -6.66
CA ARG A 9 -11.07 -15.22 -8.08
C ARG A 9 -10.11 -14.13 -8.51
N LYS A 10 -10.27 -12.90 -8.02
CA LYS A 10 -9.32 -11.81 -8.25
C LYS A 10 -7.90 -12.21 -7.83
N TYR A 11 -7.72 -12.72 -6.61
CA TYR A 11 -6.38 -13.11 -6.15
C TYR A 11 -5.84 -14.32 -6.90
N SER A 12 -6.69 -15.29 -7.27
CA SER A 12 -6.28 -16.38 -8.15
C SER A 12 -5.82 -15.88 -9.51
N LEU A 13 -6.54 -14.94 -10.13
CA LEU A 13 -6.12 -14.32 -11.40
C LEU A 13 -4.79 -13.58 -11.23
N LEU A 14 -4.64 -12.74 -10.20
CA LEU A 14 -3.38 -12.03 -9.95
C LEU A 14 -2.20 -13.00 -9.76
N GLY A 15 -2.40 -14.09 -9.02
CA GLY A 15 -1.38 -15.12 -8.81
C GLY A 15 -0.99 -15.85 -10.10
N LEU A 16 -1.98 -16.27 -10.90
CA LEU A 16 -1.75 -16.94 -12.18
C LEU A 16 -1.04 -16.03 -13.19
N LEU A 17 -1.44 -14.75 -13.25
CA LEU A 17 -0.79 -13.75 -14.10
C LEU A 17 0.66 -13.49 -13.66
N ALA A 18 0.92 -13.39 -12.35
CA ALA A 18 2.26 -13.20 -11.81
C ALA A 18 3.15 -14.43 -12.06
N GLN A 19 2.61 -15.65 -11.93
CA GLN A 19 3.32 -16.88 -12.27
C GLN A 19 3.74 -16.89 -13.74
N HIS A 20 2.79 -16.62 -14.65
CA HIS A 20 3.08 -16.55 -16.09
C HIS A 20 4.18 -15.51 -16.39
N GLU A 21 4.12 -14.33 -15.78
CA GLU A 21 5.12 -13.28 -15.99
C GLU A 21 6.51 -13.66 -15.46
N ALA A 22 6.57 -14.36 -14.32
CA ALA A 22 7.83 -14.77 -13.72
C ALA A 22 8.49 -15.97 -14.43
N THR A 23 7.71 -16.88 -15.01
CA THR A 23 8.23 -18.17 -15.52
C THR A 23 8.03 -18.40 -17.01
N GLY A 24 7.18 -17.62 -17.67
CA GLY A 24 6.73 -17.87 -19.04
C GLY A 24 5.73 -19.03 -19.16
N ASP A 25 5.24 -19.59 -18.05
CA ASP A 25 4.31 -20.73 -18.03
C ASP A 25 2.98 -20.39 -18.71
N THR A 26 2.77 -20.92 -19.91
CA THR A 26 1.55 -20.67 -20.69
C THR A 26 0.32 -21.39 -20.11
N ALA A 27 0.50 -22.48 -19.35
CA ALA A 27 -0.61 -23.16 -18.69
C ALA A 27 -1.23 -22.27 -17.59
N ALA A 28 -0.41 -21.49 -16.88
CA ALA A 28 -0.89 -20.51 -15.92
C ALA A 28 -1.74 -19.41 -16.60
N LEU A 29 -1.31 -18.90 -17.75
CA LEU A 29 -2.08 -17.93 -18.53
C LEU A 29 -3.40 -18.53 -19.04
N GLU A 30 -3.38 -19.77 -19.55
CA GLU A 30 -4.60 -20.46 -19.99
C GLU A 30 -5.56 -20.74 -18.83
N ALA A 31 -5.06 -21.06 -17.64
CA ALA A 31 -5.88 -21.19 -16.44
C ALA A 31 -6.52 -19.85 -16.05
N ALA A 32 -5.78 -18.73 -16.15
CA ALA A 32 -6.31 -17.39 -15.90
C ALA A 32 -7.43 -17.05 -16.88
N LYS A 33 -7.26 -17.33 -18.19
CA LYS A 33 -8.28 -17.15 -19.22
C LYS A 33 -9.55 -17.95 -18.89
N LYS A 34 -9.42 -19.24 -18.57
CA LYS A 34 -10.57 -20.10 -18.20
C LYS A 34 -11.33 -19.57 -16.98
N LEU A 35 -10.61 -19.11 -15.95
CA LEU A 35 -11.22 -18.53 -14.76
C LEU A 35 -11.93 -17.19 -15.05
N ALA A 36 -11.33 -16.35 -15.89
CA ALA A 36 -11.91 -15.09 -16.35
C ALA A 36 -13.17 -15.34 -17.19
N ASP A 37 -13.12 -16.26 -18.15
CA ASP A 37 -14.26 -16.65 -18.99
C ASP A 37 -15.42 -17.19 -18.16
N TYR A 38 -15.13 -18.04 -17.18
CA TYR A 38 -16.14 -18.52 -16.24
C TYR A 38 -16.74 -17.37 -15.44
N THR A 39 -15.94 -16.40 -15.01
CA THR A 39 -16.42 -15.21 -14.29
C THR A 39 -17.31 -14.34 -15.17
N ILE A 40 -16.91 -14.08 -16.42
CA ILE A 40 -17.69 -13.34 -17.41
C ILE A 40 -19.02 -14.04 -17.70
N SER A 41 -19.04 -15.38 -17.79
CA SER A 41 -20.27 -16.13 -18.00
C SER A 41 -21.34 -15.89 -16.91
N GLN A 42 -20.92 -15.48 -15.72
CA GLN A 42 -21.79 -15.28 -14.56
C GLN A 42 -22.10 -13.81 -14.25
N PHE A 43 -21.16 -12.91 -14.56
CA PHE A 43 -21.23 -11.50 -14.15
C PHE A 43 -21.04 -10.50 -15.30
N GLY A 44 -20.80 -10.98 -16.52
CA GLY A 44 -20.66 -10.14 -17.71
C GLY A 44 -21.95 -9.40 -18.09
N PRO A 45 -21.90 -8.56 -19.14
CA PRO A 45 -23.08 -7.82 -19.61
C PRO A 45 -24.32 -8.70 -19.78
N GLY A 46 -25.47 -8.24 -19.28
CA GLY A 46 -26.74 -8.99 -19.30
C GLY A 46 -26.83 -10.14 -18.28
N ARG A 47 -25.83 -10.32 -17.41
CA ARG A 47 -25.85 -11.29 -16.31
C ARG A 47 -26.03 -10.60 -14.96
N LYS A 48 -25.74 -11.29 -13.86
CA LYS A 48 -25.87 -10.74 -12.51
C LYS A 48 -24.93 -9.54 -12.34
N SER A 49 -25.44 -8.40 -11.87
CA SER A 49 -24.62 -7.21 -11.62
C SER A 49 -23.51 -7.51 -10.61
N ILE A 50 -22.27 -7.21 -10.99
CA ILE A 50 -21.10 -7.36 -10.12
C ILE A 50 -21.14 -6.34 -8.97
N ALA A 51 -21.71 -5.15 -9.19
CA ALA A 51 -21.83 -4.11 -8.19
C ALA A 51 -22.87 -4.46 -7.11
N GLU A 52 -23.83 -5.33 -7.43
CA GLU A 52 -24.77 -5.90 -6.46
C GLU A 52 -24.29 -7.24 -5.85
N THR A 53 -23.07 -7.68 -6.18
CA THR A 53 -22.54 -8.96 -5.72
C THR A 53 -21.49 -8.77 -4.64
N GLY A 54 -21.59 -9.58 -3.58
CA GLY A 54 -20.61 -9.62 -2.51
C GLY A 54 -20.81 -8.53 -1.46
N TRP A 55 -19.78 -8.31 -0.64
CA TRP A 55 -19.82 -7.36 0.46
C TRP A 55 -19.42 -5.94 0.03
N TRP A 56 -19.69 -4.97 0.91
CA TRP A 56 -19.21 -3.59 0.82
C TRP A 56 -19.68 -2.86 -0.44
N THR A 57 -20.98 -2.96 -0.73
CA THR A 57 -21.60 -2.30 -1.90
C THR A 57 -20.89 -2.69 -3.20
N GLY A 58 -20.62 -4.00 -3.35
CA GLY A 58 -19.97 -4.54 -4.53
C GLY A 58 -18.47 -4.27 -4.66
N MET A 59 -17.84 -3.52 -3.74
CA MET A 59 -16.40 -3.23 -3.86
C MET A 59 -15.53 -4.50 -3.82
N ALA A 60 -15.87 -5.47 -2.98
CA ALA A 60 -15.10 -6.72 -2.89
C ALA A 60 -15.13 -7.53 -4.20
N ALA A 61 -16.27 -7.53 -4.91
CA ALA A 61 -16.38 -8.18 -6.21
C ALA A 61 -15.79 -7.33 -7.32
N GLY A 62 -16.07 -6.02 -7.31
CA GLY A 62 -15.59 -5.06 -8.29
C GLY A 62 -14.07 -4.90 -8.32
N SER A 63 -13.38 -5.19 -7.22
CA SER A 63 -11.91 -5.11 -7.17
C SER A 63 -11.19 -6.15 -8.06
N ILE A 64 -11.93 -7.06 -8.71
CA ILE A 64 -11.43 -7.91 -9.82
C ILE A 64 -11.05 -7.09 -11.08
N LEU A 65 -11.38 -5.80 -11.13
CA LEU A 65 -11.06 -4.92 -12.24
C LEU A 65 -9.58 -4.98 -12.67
N GLU A 66 -8.64 -4.88 -11.73
CA GLU A 66 -7.19 -4.90 -12.01
C GLU A 66 -6.76 -6.14 -12.81
N PRO A 67 -6.99 -7.39 -12.33
CA PRO A 67 -6.58 -8.57 -13.08
C PRO A 67 -7.29 -8.74 -14.43
N MET A 68 -8.53 -8.24 -14.60
CA MET A 68 -9.21 -8.31 -15.90
C MET A 68 -8.55 -7.41 -16.95
N VAL A 69 -8.17 -6.18 -16.58
CA VAL A 69 -7.44 -5.27 -17.46
C VAL A 69 -6.05 -5.82 -17.77
N LEU A 70 -5.37 -6.34 -16.75
CA LEU A 70 -4.07 -6.98 -16.87
C LEU A 70 -4.09 -8.21 -17.78
N LEU A 71 -5.16 -8.99 -17.78
CA LEU A 71 -5.35 -10.13 -18.67
C LEU A 71 -5.55 -9.65 -20.12
N HIS A 72 -6.41 -8.65 -20.34
CA HIS A 72 -6.57 -8.03 -21.67
C HIS A 72 -5.22 -7.57 -22.26
N ARG A 73 -4.41 -6.85 -21.48
CA ARG A 73 -3.10 -6.33 -21.94
C ARG A 73 -2.13 -7.44 -22.34
N ARG A 74 -2.25 -8.64 -21.76
CA ARG A 74 -1.38 -9.79 -22.05
C ARG A 74 -1.88 -10.64 -23.21
N THR A 75 -3.19 -10.73 -23.42
CA THR A 75 -3.77 -11.61 -24.46
C THR A 75 -4.27 -10.87 -25.70
N GLY A 76 -4.54 -9.56 -25.60
CA GLY A 76 -5.21 -8.79 -26.64
C GLY A 76 -6.71 -9.09 -26.80
N GLU A 77 -7.29 -9.98 -26.00
CA GLU A 77 -8.70 -10.39 -26.15
C GLU A 77 -9.64 -9.29 -25.64
N ALA A 78 -10.50 -8.77 -26.53
CA ALA A 78 -11.39 -7.63 -26.26
C ALA A 78 -12.42 -7.91 -25.15
N LYS A 79 -12.92 -9.15 -25.04
CA LYS A 79 -13.93 -9.55 -24.04
C LYS A 79 -13.51 -9.24 -22.59
N TYR A 80 -12.22 -9.29 -22.28
CA TYR A 80 -11.73 -8.98 -20.93
C TYR A 80 -11.79 -7.48 -20.64
N LEU A 81 -11.49 -6.63 -21.63
CA LEU A 81 -11.63 -5.19 -21.53
C LEU A 81 -13.11 -4.77 -21.48
N GLU A 82 -13.95 -5.34 -22.34
CA GLU A 82 -15.40 -5.10 -22.32
C GLU A 82 -16.01 -5.42 -20.95
N PHE A 83 -15.59 -6.53 -20.35
CA PHE A 83 -15.98 -6.88 -18.99
C PHE A 83 -15.45 -5.87 -17.97
N ALA A 84 -14.17 -5.50 -18.02
CA ALA A 84 -13.58 -4.50 -17.13
C ALA A 84 -14.34 -3.16 -17.17
N GLU A 85 -14.70 -2.66 -18.35
CA GLU A 85 -15.51 -1.45 -18.49
C GLU A 85 -16.94 -1.64 -17.97
N SER A 86 -17.52 -2.84 -18.13
CA SER A 86 -18.85 -3.15 -17.59
C SER A 86 -18.89 -3.11 -16.06
N ILE A 87 -17.78 -3.46 -15.38
CA ILE A 87 -17.64 -3.35 -13.92
C ILE A 87 -17.78 -1.87 -13.51
N VAL A 88 -17.05 -0.98 -14.19
CA VAL A 88 -17.06 0.46 -13.87
C VAL A 88 -18.42 1.10 -14.21
N ARG A 89 -19.08 0.67 -15.29
CA ARG A 89 -20.47 1.07 -15.59
C ARG A 89 -21.41 0.64 -14.47
N ALA A 90 -21.33 -0.63 -14.03
CA ALA A 90 -22.15 -1.16 -12.94
C ALA A 90 -21.91 -0.42 -11.62
N TRP A 91 -20.71 0.13 -11.38
CA TRP A 91 -20.46 0.92 -10.17
C TRP A 91 -21.29 2.20 -10.09
N SER A 92 -21.72 2.74 -11.23
CA SER A 92 -22.50 3.98 -11.31
C SER A 92 -24.01 3.73 -11.18
N GLU A 93 -24.45 2.47 -11.11
CA GLU A 93 -25.85 2.11 -10.89
C GLU A 93 -26.29 2.45 -9.44
N PRO A 94 -27.60 2.63 -9.17
CA PRO A 94 -28.08 3.11 -7.85
C PRO A 94 -27.62 2.30 -6.62
N LYS A 95 -27.34 1.02 -6.79
CA LYS A 95 -26.82 0.14 -5.71
C LYS A 95 -25.30 -0.07 -5.77
N GLY A 96 -24.63 0.51 -6.76
CA GLY A 96 -23.19 0.46 -6.90
C GLY A 96 -22.47 1.42 -5.94
N PRO A 97 -21.15 1.27 -5.78
CA PRO A 97 -20.37 2.08 -4.86
C PRO A 97 -20.15 3.53 -5.36
N ASP A 98 -20.35 3.77 -6.66
CA ASP A 98 -20.24 5.08 -7.31
C ASP A 98 -18.89 5.78 -7.07
N LEU A 99 -17.81 4.99 -7.17
CA LEU A 99 -16.46 5.42 -6.80
C LEU A 99 -15.93 6.57 -7.66
N VAL A 100 -16.10 6.48 -8.99
CA VAL A 100 -15.54 7.48 -9.93
C VAL A 100 -16.16 8.85 -9.71
N ARG A 101 -17.50 8.94 -9.68
CA ARG A 101 -18.19 10.22 -9.49
C ARG A 101 -17.91 10.80 -8.12
N LYS A 102 -18.06 10.03 -7.04
CA LYS A 102 -17.77 10.51 -5.67
C LYS A 102 -16.35 11.04 -5.52
N ALA A 103 -15.36 10.36 -6.11
CA ALA A 103 -13.98 10.82 -6.13
C ALA A 103 -13.81 12.15 -6.90
N VAL A 104 -14.36 12.24 -8.11
CA VAL A 104 -14.26 13.43 -8.95
C VAL A 104 -14.98 14.63 -8.30
N ASP A 105 -16.12 14.39 -7.66
CA ASP A 105 -16.90 15.40 -6.93
C ASP A 105 -16.23 15.83 -5.61
N GLY A 106 -15.12 15.21 -5.21
CA GLY A 106 -14.40 15.54 -3.98
C GLY A 106 -15.10 15.09 -2.69
N VAL A 107 -15.94 14.06 -2.76
CA VAL A 107 -16.52 13.44 -1.56
C VAL A 107 -15.39 12.74 -0.81
N THR A 108 -15.09 13.20 0.40
CA THR A 108 -14.07 12.56 1.25
C THR A 108 -14.38 11.07 1.48
N VAL A 109 -13.36 10.22 1.49
CA VAL A 109 -13.47 8.76 1.60
C VAL A 109 -14.19 8.31 2.88
N PHE A 110 -14.09 9.11 3.95
CA PHE A 110 -14.82 8.88 5.20
C PHE A 110 -16.34 9.03 5.04
N LYS A 111 -16.80 9.85 4.09
CA LYS A 111 -18.22 10.17 3.84
C LYS A 111 -18.78 9.51 2.57
N MET A 112 -17.98 8.77 1.82
CA MET A 112 -18.44 8.09 0.59
C MET A 112 -19.51 7.01 0.84
N PHE A 113 -19.56 6.46 2.07
CA PHE A 113 -20.45 5.36 2.43
C PHE A 113 -21.08 5.60 3.81
N PRO A 114 -22.27 5.02 4.07
CA PRO A 114 -22.86 5.04 5.40
C PRO A 114 -21.90 4.51 6.46
N GLY A 115 -21.80 5.24 7.57
CA GLY A 115 -21.02 4.86 8.75
C GLY A 115 -21.64 3.69 9.53
N PRO A 116 -21.17 3.45 10.77
CA PRO A 116 -21.67 2.38 11.61
C PRO A 116 -23.19 2.36 11.76
N ASP A 117 -23.75 1.16 11.64
CA ASP A 117 -25.16 0.84 11.82
C ASP A 117 -25.32 0.01 13.10
N PRO A 118 -25.82 0.64 14.20
CA PRO A 118 -25.99 -0.04 15.48
C PRO A 118 -26.93 -1.26 15.43
N SER A 119 -27.79 -1.36 14.41
CA SER A 119 -28.69 -2.50 14.23
C SER A 119 -27.97 -3.76 13.73
N LYS A 120 -26.78 -3.60 13.14
CA LYS A 120 -25.95 -4.70 12.65
C LYS A 120 -24.97 -5.14 13.73
N LYS A 121 -24.72 -6.44 13.83
CA LYS A 121 -23.79 -7.04 14.80
C LYS A 121 -22.52 -7.56 14.12
N GLY A 122 -21.41 -7.57 14.87
CA GLY A 122 -20.13 -8.11 14.42
C GLY A 122 -19.45 -7.24 13.38
N TYR A 123 -18.55 -7.84 12.59
CA TYR A 123 -17.74 -7.17 11.58
C TYR A 123 -18.52 -6.25 10.60
N MET A 124 -19.78 -6.58 10.31
CA MET A 124 -20.66 -5.79 9.44
C MET A 124 -21.30 -4.55 10.10
N SER A 125 -21.11 -4.35 11.41
CA SER A 125 -21.74 -3.26 12.15
C SER A 125 -21.19 -1.87 11.84
N GLY A 126 -19.92 -1.74 11.45
CA GLY A 126 -19.30 -0.42 11.28
C GLY A 126 -19.52 0.25 9.92
N GLY A 127 -20.53 -0.15 9.14
CA GLY A 127 -20.94 0.54 7.92
C GLY A 127 -20.63 -0.21 6.63
N ALA A 128 -20.68 0.48 5.48
CA ALA A 128 -20.52 -0.12 4.14
C ALA A 128 -19.15 0.15 3.48
N SER A 129 -18.27 0.91 4.15
CA SER A 129 -16.91 1.18 3.67
C SER A 129 -15.95 0.01 3.95
N LYS A 130 -14.96 -0.16 3.07
CA LYS A 130 -13.82 -1.08 3.25
C LYS A 130 -12.56 -0.50 2.60
N ALA A 131 -11.62 -0.04 3.42
CA ALA A 131 -10.48 0.77 3.01
C ALA A 131 -9.60 0.07 1.96
N TYR A 132 -9.17 -1.17 2.21
CA TYR A 132 -8.31 -1.88 1.26
C TYR A 132 -9.03 -2.26 -0.04
N GLU A 133 -10.31 -2.65 0.00
CA GLU A 133 -11.07 -2.95 -1.23
C GLU A 133 -11.28 -1.71 -2.09
N MET A 134 -11.62 -0.59 -1.44
CA MET A 134 -11.79 0.69 -2.11
C MET A 134 -10.52 1.08 -2.86
N MET A 135 -9.36 1.07 -2.17
CA MET A 135 -8.08 1.34 -2.82
C MET A 135 -7.81 0.37 -3.97
N SER A 136 -8.12 -0.92 -3.80
CA SER A 136 -7.91 -1.91 -4.86
C SER A 136 -8.80 -1.70 -6.09
N CYS A 137 -10.02 -1.17 -5.93
CA CYS A 137 -10.83 -0.70 -7.05
C CYS A 137 -10.14 0.45 -7.80
N TYR A 138 -9.53 1.40 -7.09
CA TYR A 138 -8.78 2.50 -7.71
C TYR A 138 -7.49 2.03 -8.39
N GLU A 139 -6.81 1.01 -7.88
CA GLU A 139 -5.70 0.37 -8.61
C GLU A 139 -6.16 -0.16 -9.98
N GLY A 140 -7.33 -0.81 -10.02
CA GLY A 140 -7.95 -1.26 -11.26
C GLY A 140 -8.31 -0.12 -12.20
N LEU A 141 -8.79 1.02 -11.68
CA LEU A 141 -9.07 2.22 -12.48
C LEU A 141 -7.78 2.82 -13.08
N VAL A 142 -6.66 2.79 -12.36
CA VAL A 142 -5.38 3.24 -12.90
C VAL A 142 -4.92 2.34 -14.05
N GLU A 143 -5.05 1.01 -13.93
CA GLU A 143 -4.74 0.10 -15.05
C GLU A 143 -5.70 0.29 -16.23
N LEU A 144 -6.99 0.51 -15.96
CA LEU A 144 -7.98 0.77 -17.01
C LEU A 144 -7.67 2.08 -17.76
N HIS A 145 -7.25 3.13 -17.05
CA HIS A 145 -6.76 4.37 -17.66
C HIS A 145 -5.57 4.10 -18.59
N ARG A 146 -4.56 3.33 -18.15
CA ARG A 146 -3.39 3.00 -19.00
C ARG A 146 -3.74 2.23 -20.26
N THR A 147 -4.91 1.62 -20.31
CA THR A 147 -5.37 0.79 -21.43
C THR A 147 -6.31 1.56 -22.35
N THR A 148 -7.19 2.40 -21.79
CA THR A 148 -8.25 3.10 -22.53
C THR A 148 -7.93 4.57 -22.83
N GLY A 149 -7.00 5.18 -22.08
CA GLY A 149 -6.73 6.62 -22.12
C GLY A 149 -7.79 7.49 -21.43
N GLU A 150 -8.84 6.90 -20.84
CA GLU A 150 -9.94 7.64 -20.22
C GLU A 150 -9.45 8.41 -18.97
N ALA A 151 -9.37 9.73 -19.08
CA ALA A 151 -8.73 10.61 -18.10
C ALA A 151 -9.44 10.64 -16.75
N ARG A 152 -10.78 10.47 -16.73
CA ARG A 152 -11.56 10.52 -15.48
C ARG A 152 -11.15 9.45 -14.47
N TYR A 153 -10.63 8.31 -14.94
CA TYR A 153 -10.18 7.22 -14.08
C TYR A 153 -8.88 7.57 -13.33
N ALA A 154 -7.92 8.17 -14.03
CA ALA A 154 -6.70 8.68 -13.42
C ALA A 154 -7.00 9.87 -12.47
N GLU A 155 -7.91 10.75 -12.86
CA GLU A 155 -8.35 11.86 -12.02
C GLU A 155 -8.99 11.36 -10.71
N ALA A 156 -9.93 10.43 -10.80
CA ALA A 156 -10.59 9.82 -9.63
C ALA A 156 -9.58 9.17 -8.68
N ALA A 157 -8.64 8.37 -9.23
CA ALA A 157 -7.60 7.74 -8.44
C ALA A 157 -6.70 8.76 -7.73
N ARG A 158 -6.26 9.82 -8.42
CA ARG A 158 -5.42 10.87 -7.83
C ARG A 158 -6.16 11.64 -6.73
N LYS A 159 -7.41 12.06 -6.97
CA LYS A 159 -8.23 12.77 -5.98
C LYS A 159 -8.45 11.95 -4.72
N VAL A 160 -8.73 10.65 -4.86
CA VAL A 160 -8.89 9.76 -3.71
C VAL A 160 -7.58 9.52 -2.97
N PHE A 161 -6.47 9.35 -3.67
CA PHE A 161 -5.17 9.24 -3.02
C PHE A 161 -4.84 10.49 -2.20
N ASP A 162 -5.08 11.68 -2.77
CA ASP A 162 -4.86 12.95 -2.10
C ASP A 162 -5.75 13.10 -0.86
N ASP A 163 -7.03 12.71 -0.94
CA ASP A 163 -7.96 12.72 0.19
C ASP A 163 -7.56 11.73 1.29
N ILE A 164 -7.21 10.48 0.94
CA ILE A 164 -6.72 9.47 1.90
C ILE A 164 -5.45 9.98 2.60
N LEU A 165 -4.50 10.53 1.86
CA LEU A 165 -3.27 11.08 2.42
C LEU A 165 -3.55 12.26 3.37
N ALA A 166 -4.52 13.10 3.02
CA ALA A 166 -4.89 14.29 3.79
C ALA A 166 -5.71 13.98 5.05
N THR A 167 -6.52 12.92 5.05
CA THR A 167 -7.52 12.67 6.11
C THR A 167 -7.30 11.37 6.89
N GLU A 168 -6.62 10.37 6.34
CA GLU A 168 -6.59 9.02 6.94
C GLU A 168 -5.21 8.54 7.32
N ILE A 169 -4.18 8.83 6.53
CA ILE A 169 -2.83 8.31 6.76
C ILE A 169 -2.17 9.02 7.95
N THR A 170 -1.82 8.22 8.96
CA THR A 170 -1.12 8.61 10.19
C THR A 170 0.39 8.79 9.97
N VAL A 171 1.10 9.21 11.01
CA VAL A 171 2.57 9.35 10.97
C VAL A 171 3.30 8.06 10.59
N LEU A 172 2.71 6.88 10.81
CA LEU A 172 3.33 5.58 10.47
C LEU A 172 3.11 5.15 9.01
N GLY A 173 2.45 5.95 8.17
CA GLY A 173 2.21 5.58 6.77
C GLY A 173 1.12 4.51 6.59
N SER A 174 0.18 4.44 7.52
CA SER A 174 -1.05 3.64 7.41
C SER A 174 -2.22 4.36 8.09
N GLY A 175 -3.42 3.81 7.98
CA GLY A 175 -4.63 4.37 8.58
C GLY A 175 -5.73 3.34 8.68
N SER A 176 -6.94 3.80 9.02
CA SER A 176 -8.18 3.03 9.23
C SER A 176 -8.36 2.42 10.62
N SER A 177 -9.64 2.31 11.02
CA SER A 177 -10.14 1.52 12.15
C SER A 177 -11.12 0.49 11.63
N TRP A 178 -11.00 -0.77 12.08
CA TRP A 178 -11.81 -1.88 11.56
C TRP A 178 -11.78 -1.96 10.03
N GLU A 179 -10.64 -1.60 9.44
CA GLU A 179 -10.42 -1.55 8.00
C GLU A 179 -11.34 -0.55 7.28
N ARG A 180 -11.73 0.53 7.97
CA ARG A 180 -12.57 1.62 7.45
C ARG A 180 -11.90 2.97 7.68
N TRP A 181 -12.05 3.84 6.71
CA TRP A 181 -11.72 5.26 6.86
C TRP A 181 -12.52 5.87 7.99
N CYS A 182 -11.87 6.73 8.77
CA CYS A 182 -12.34 7.12 10.08
C CYS A 182 -11.85 8.51 10.50
N ASP A 183 -11.39 9.34 9.57
CA ASP A 183 -10.63 10.58 9.80
C ASP A 183 -9.33 10.31 10.59
N GLY A 184 -8.65 9.22 10.21
CA GLY A 184 -7.62 8.62 11.05
C GLY A 184 -6.40 9.50 11.28
N ARG A 185 -6.12 10.46 10.39
CA ARG A 185 -5.01 11.38 10.53
C ARG A 185 -5.18 12.31 11.72
N ARG A 186 -6.39 12.83 11.96
CA ARG A 186 -6.68 13.74 13.09
C ARG A 186 -6.91 13.01 14.40
N ARG A 187 -7.29 11.73 14.31
CA ARG A 187 -7.67 10.91 15.45
C ARG A 187 -6.55 9.96 15.91
N GLN A 188 -5.34 10.12 15.37
CA GLN A 188 -4.25 9.17 15.53
C GLN A 188 -3.73 9.02 16.98
N VAL A 189 -4.15 9.89 17.89
CA VAL A 189 -3.84 9.82 19.34
C VAL A 189 -5.05 9.46 20.21
N GLU A 190 -6.20 9.23 19.59
CA GLU A 190 -7.37 8.70 20.28
C GLU A 190 -7.21 7.19 20.51
N ASP A 191 -7.93 6.67 21.50
CA ASP A 191 -8.08 5.22 21.69
C ASP A 191 -9.03 4.66 20.62
N VAL A 192 -8.48 4.35 19.45
CA VAL A 192 -9.26 3.82 18.33
C VAL A 192 -9.06 2.30 18.22
N PRO A 193 -10.15 1.50 18.26
CA PRO A 193 -10.03 0.05 18.19
C PRO A 193 -9.58 -0.42 16.81
N GLU A 194 -8.88 -1.56 16.79
CA GLU A 194 -8.54 -2.28 15.56
C GLU A 194 -7.91 -1.37 14.49
N TRP A 195 -6.82 -0.71 14.91
CA TRP A 195 -6.18 0.38 14.18
C TRP A 195 -5.10 -0.11 13.20
N MET A 196 -5.07 0.47 12.00
CA MET A 196 -4.03 0.24 10.98
C MET A 196 -3.81 -1.24 10.66
N GLU A 197 -4.80 -1.83 10.02
CA GLU A 197 -4.69 -3.20 9.53
C GLU A 197 -3.52 -3.34 8.53
N THR A 198 -2.81 -4.46 8.59
CA THR A 198 -1.69 -4.75 7.69
C THR A 198 -2.14 -4.75 6.21
N CYS A 199 -3.32 -5.26 5.86
CA CYS A 199 -3.79 -5.25 4.46
C CYS A 199 -4.05 -3.83 3.94
N VAL A 200 -4.51 -2.92 4.79
CA VAL A 200 -4.68 -1.50 4.44
C VAL A 200 -3.33 -0.87 4.15
N THR A 201 -2.32 -1.14 4.98
CA THR A 201 -0.93 -0.69 4.75
C THR A 201 -0.39 -1.21 3.41
N VAL A 202 -0.54 -2.51 3.14
CA VAL A 202 -0.07 -3.15 1.91
C VAL A 202 -0.75 -2.54 0.68
N THR A 203 -2.06 -2.32 0.76
CA THR A 203 -2.82 -1.79 -0.39
C THR A 203 -2.57 -0.31 -0.60
N TRP A 204 -2.30 0.47 0.45
CA TRP A 204 -1.80 1.84 0.34
C TRP A 204 -0.49 1.89 -0.45
N MET A 205 0.46 1.01 -0.14
CA MET A 205 1.73 0.90 -0.88
C MET A 205 1.52 0.51 -2.35
N LYS A 206 0.63 -0.45 -2.63
CA LYS A 206 0.32 -0.81 -4.02
C LYS A 206 -0.37 0.35 -4.78
N PHE A 207 -1.27 1.06 -4.11
CA PHE A 207 -1.96 2.19 -4.73
C PHE A 207 -1.00 3.36 -5.03
N ALA A 208 -0.12 3.69 -4.09
CA ALA A 208 0.99 4.61 -4.32
C ALA A 208 1.89 4.14 -5.48
N THR A 209 2.18 2.84 -5.56
CA THR A 209 2.96 2.25 -6.66
C THR A 209 2.28 2.46 -8.01
N GLN A 210 0.96 2.30 -8.09
CA GLN A 210 0.22 2.52 -9.32
C GLN A 210 0.31 3.99 -9.77
N LEU A 211 0.17 4.94 -8.85
CA LEU A 211 0.30 6.36 -9.17
C LEU A 211 1.74 6.78 -9.46
N LEU A 212 2.73 6.18 -8.80
CA LEU A 212 4.16 6.36 -9.12
C LEU A 212 4.45 5.95 -10.56
N ARG A 213 4.00 4.74 -10.96
CA ARG A 213 4.13 4.24 -12.34
C ARG A 213 3.43 5.13 -13.37
N LEU A 214 2.31 5.75 -13.00
CA LEU A 214 1.53 6.59 -13.89
C LEU A 214 2.16 7.97 -14.10
N THR A 215 2.67 8.58 -13.02
CA THR A 215 3.00 10.01 -12.99
C THR A 215 4.50 10.29 -12.91
N GLY A 216 5.28 9.37 -12.35
CA GLY A 216 6.69 9.59 -12.01
C GLY A 216 6.90 10.61 -10.89
N GLU A 217 5.89 10.95 -10.09
CA GLU A 217 6.04 11.88 -8.96
C GLU A 217 6.64 11.18 -7.72
N SER A 218 7.69 11.75 -7.14
CA SER A 218 8.39 11.15 -6.00
C SER A 218 7.54 11.04 -4.74
N ARG A 219 6.49 11.86 -4.60
CA ARG A 219 5.60 11.86 -3.42
C ARG A 219 5.01 10.47 -3.15
N TYR A 220 4.72 9.70 -4.19
CA TYR A 220 4.20 8.34 -4.02
C TYR A 220 5.28 7.38 -3.50
N ALA A 221 6.53 7.54 -3.93
CA ALA A 221 7.66 6.78 -3.41
C ALA A 221 7.99 7.17 -1.96
N ASP A 222 7.83 8.45 -1.58
CA ASP A 222 7.95 8.89 -0.19
C ASP A 222 6.90 8.23 0.72
N GLU A 223 5.67 8.05 0.23
CA GLU A 223 4.60 7.35 0.94
C GLU A 223 4.85 5.85 1.08
N ILE A 224 5.41 5.21 0.05
CA ILE A 224 5.85 3.81 0.11
C ILE A 224 6.96 3.65 1.15
N GLU A 225 7.97 4.53 1.14
CA GLU A 225 9.06 4.53 2.11
C GLU A 225 8.53 4.72 3.54
N ARG A 226 7.62 5.68 3.75
CA ARG A 226 7.01 5.91 5.06
C ARG A 226 6.27 4.67 5.55
N ALA A 227 5.46 4.03 4.72
CA ALA A 227 4.74 2.81 5.10
C ALA A 227 5.70 1.63 5.35
N GLN A 228 6.71 1.44 4.50
CA GLN A 228 7.71 0.39 4.59
C GLN A 228 8.42 0.41 5.94
N TYR A 229 9.08 1.53 6.27
CA TYR A 229 9.93 1.63 7.45
C TYR A 229 9.17 1.75 8.77
N ASN A 230 7.86 1.99 8.70
CA ASN A 230 7.02 2.17 9.87
C ASN A 230 5.95 1.08 9.93
N ALA A 231 4.73 1.34 9.44
CA ALA A 231 3.60 0.43 9.63
C ALA A 231 3.84 -1.01 9.12
N LEU A 232 4.51 -1.20 7.99
CA LEU A 232 4.74 -2.53 7.40
C LEU A 232 5.75 -3.35 8.21
N LEU A 233 6.99 -2.86 8.37
CA LEU A 233 8.01 -3.59 9.12
C LEU A 233 7.63 -3.75 10.60
N ALA A 234 6.91 -2.78 11.17
CA ALA A 234 6.36 -2.89 12.53
C ALA A 234 5.34 -4.03 12.68
N ALA A 235 4.65 -4.41 11.59
CA ALA A 235 3.68 -5.50 11.57
C ALA A 235 4.33 -6.88 11.48
N GLN A 236 5.55 -6.97 10.96
CA GLN A 236 6.28 -8.22 10.87
C GLN A 236 6.85 -8.61 12.24
N LYS A 237 6.70 -9.87 12.63
CA LYS A 237 7.44 -10.41 13.77
C LYS A 237 8.94 -10.37 13.46
N GLY A 238 9.80 -10.08 14.44
CA GLY A 238 11.24 -9.89 14.22
C GLY A 238 11.99 -11.08 13.58
N ASP A 239 11.45 -12.29 13.65
CA ASP A 239 12.00 -13.49 12.99
C ASP A 239 11.36 -13.78 11.61
N GLY A 240 10.47 -12.91 11.14
CA GLY A 240 9.77 -13.04 9.87
C GLY A 240 8.68 -14.12 9.80
N THR A 241 8.44 -14.85 10.89
CA THR A 241 7.55 -16.03 10.87
C THR A 241 6.06 -15.71 10.89
N TRP A 242 5.67 -14.51 11.33
CA TRP A 242 4.27 -14.11 11.43
C TRP A 242 4.08 -12.60 11.30
N TRP A 243 2.83 -12.18 11.24
CA TRP A 243 2.41 -10.80 11.04
C TRP A 243 1.31 -10.39 12.03
N CYS A 244 1.26 -9.10 12.35
CA CYS A 244 0.20 -8.50 13.12
C CYS A 244 -1.04 -8.30 12.24
N HIS A 245 -2.23 -8.35 12.84
CA HIS A 245 -3.45 -7.97 12.13
C HIS A 245 -3.56 -6.45 12.12
N TYR A 246 -3.52 -5.85 13.32
CA TYR A 246 -3.59 -4.42 13.56
C TYR A 246 -2.29 -3.91 14.22
N ASN A 247 -1.90 -2.69 13.85
CA ASN A 247 -0.63 -2.09 14.23
C ASN A 247 -0.86 -0.72 14.89
N PRO A 248 -1.39 -0.65 16.12
CA PRO A 248 -1.73 0.62 16.74
C PRO A 248 -0.49 1.47 17.03
N LEU A 249 -0.68 2.80 17.12
CA LEU A 249 0.39 3.76 17.50
C LEU A 249 0.77 3.65 18.97
N GLU A 250 -0.17 3.22 19.81
CA GLU A 250 0.02 3.03 21.25
C GLU A 250 -0.44 1.63 21.67
N GLY A 251 0.10 1.14 22.78
CA GLY A 251 -0.27 -0.17 23.32
C GLY A 251 0.57 -1.31 22.75
N ALA A 252 -0.08 -2.45 22.49
CA ALA A 252 0.59 -3.69 22.10
C ALA A 252 0.06 -4.22 20.78
N ARG A 253 0.97 -4.76 19.96
CA ARG A 253 0.62 -5.45 18.72
C ARG A 253 0.23 -6.90 19.01
N THR A 254 -0.70 -7.42 18.24
CA THR A 254 -1.24 -8.78 18.42
C THR A 254 -1.04 -9.60 17.16
N ALA A 255 -0.70 -10.88 17.34
CA ALA A 255 -0.61 -11.83 16.23
C ALA A 255 -1.92 -11.87 15.46
N ALA A 256 -1.82 -11.84 14.14
CA ALA A 256 -3.00 -11.98 13.32
C ALA A 256 -3.65 -13.36 13.53
N PRO A 257 -4.98 -13.43 13.68
CA PRO A 257 -5.67 -14.68 13.99
C PRO A 257 -5.68 -15.61 12.78
N GLU A 258 -5.66 -16.92 13.00
CA GLU A 258 -5.83 -17.89 11.92
C GLU A 258 -7.26 -17.86 11.35
N HIS A 259 -7.37 -17.95 10.02
CA HIS A 259 -8.66 -18.01 9.33
C HIS A 259 -8.98 -19.46 8.92
N CYS A 260 -10.24 -19.85 9.09
CA CYS A 260 -10.77 -21.15 8.62
C CYS A 260 -9.98 -22.39 9.10
N ARG A 261 -9.34 -22.32 10.28
CA ARG A 261 -8.45 -23.37 10.81
C ARG A 261 -7.24 -23.67 9.90
N MET A 262 -6.89 -22.73 9.03
CA MET A 262 -5.65 -22.76 8.27
C MET A 262 -4.63 -21.90 9.01
N HIS A 263 -3.35 -22.29 8.96
CA HIS A 263 -2.24 -21.50 9.50
C HIS A 263 -1.92 -20.28 8.62
N GLN A 264 -2.96 -19.49 8.33
CA GLN A 264 -2.98 -18.40 7.36
C GLN A 264 -4.08 -17.39 7.71
N ASN A 265 -3.88 -16.14 7.29
CA ASN A 265 -4.91 -15.12 7.18
C ASN A 265 -4.49 -14.08 6.12
N CYS A 266 -5.36 -13.10 5.87
CA CYS A 266 -5.10 -12.04 4.88
C CYS A 266 -3.82 -11.25 5.18
N CYS A 267 -3.52 -10.92 6.43
CA CYS A 267 -2.35 -10.13 6.83
C CYS A 267 -1.04 -10.92 6.69
N VAL A 268 -1.06 -12.20 7.05
CA VAL A 268 0.07 -13.14 6.91
C VAL A 268 0.38 -13.40 5.44
N ALA A 269 -0.62 -13.41 4.56
CA ALA A 269 -0.42 -13.52 3.13
C ALA A 269 0.00 -12.19 2.46
N ASN A 270 -0.60 -11.06 2.87
CA ASN A 270 -0.35 -9.75 2.24
C ASN A 270 0.91 -9.04 2.74
N GLY A 271 1.30 -9.21 4.00
CA GLY A 271 2.51 -8.61 4.56
C GLY A 271 3.77 -8.91 3.73
N PRO A 272 4.08 -10.21 3.48
CA PRO A 272 5.19 -10.59 2.62
C PRO A 272 5.05 -10.07 1.19
N ARG A 273 3.83 -9.99 0.65
CA ARG A 273 3.58 -9.45 -0.69
C ARG A 273 4.04 -8.00 -0.80
N ALA A 274 3.85 -7.16 0.23
CA ALA A 274 4.39 -5.79 0.19
C ALA A 274 5.91 -5.75 0.18
N LEU A 275 6.58 -6.63 0.94
CA LEU A 275 8.05 -6.73 0.90
C LEU A 275 8.55 -7.10 -0.50
N MET A 276 7.83 -7.99 -1.19
CA MET A 276 8.16 -8.40 -2.57
C MET A 276 7.96 -7.30 -3.61
N LEU A 277 7.24 -6.21 -3.30
CA LEU A 277 7.13 -5.06 -4.20
C LEU A 277 8.40 -4.20 -4.19
N LEU A 278 9.13 -4.16 -3.07
CA LEU A 278 10.20 -3.20 -2.82
C LEU A 278 11.37 -3.30 -3.82
N PRO A 279 11.85 -4.49 -4.22
CA PRO A 279 12.95 -4.57 -5.21
C PRO A 279 12.60 -3.95 -6.56
N ALA A 280 11.37 -4.17 -7.05
CA ALA A 280 10.90 -3.57 -8.30
C ALA A 280 10.66 -2.05 -8.21
N LEU A 281 10.56 -1.53 -6.98
CA LEU A 281 10.41 -0.10 -6.71
C LEU A 281 11.74 0.58 -6.42
N ALA A 282 12.77 -0.16 -5.96
CA ALA A 282 14.08 0.37 -5.64
C ALA A 282 14.70 1.14 -6.81
N ALA A 283 14.54 0.62 -8.04
CA ALA A 283 14.73 1.38 -9.26
C ALA A 283 13.70 1.03 -10.33
N MET A 284 13.32 2.02 -11.12
CA MET A 284 12.30 1.92 -12.16
C MET A 284 12.82 2.50 -13.47
N SER A 285 12.40 1.94 -14.60
CA SER A 285 12.73 2.46 -15.92
C SER A 285 11.86 3.67 -16.28
N ALA A 286 12.44 4.67 -16.92
CA ALA A 286 11.71 5.76 -17.57
C ALA A 286 12.22 5.98 -19.00
N LYS A 287 11.50 6.77 -19.80
CA LYS A 287 11.77 6.99 -21.24
C LYS A 287 13.17 7.56 -21.53
N ASP A 288 13.74 8.29 -20.57
CA ASP A 288 15.01 9.01 -20.64
C ASP A 288 16.13 8.36 -19.81
N GLY A 289 15.84 7.24 -19.12
CA GLY A 289 16.78 6.54 -18.26
C GLY A 289 16.19 6.12 -16.91
N PRO A 290 16.99 5.48 -16.04
CA PRO A 290 16.49 4.92 -14.78
C PRO A 290 16.10 5.99 -13.74
N ARG A 291 15.22 5.59 -12.82
CA ARG A 291 14.84 6.31 -11.60
C ARG A 291 15.18 5.44 -10.40
N VAL A 292 15.95 5.96 -9.45
CA VAL A 292 16.29 5.28 -8.19
C VAL A 292 15.41 5.85 -7.09
N ASN A 293 14.63 4.99 -6.44
CA ASN A 293 13.77 5.34 -5.32
C ASN A 293 14.27 4.78 -4.00
N GLY A 294 14.83 3.57 -4.01
CA GLY A 294 15.37 2.87 -2.83
C GLY A 294 16.86 3.17 -2.67
N TYR A 295 17.30 3.19 -1.42
CA TYR A 295 18.68 3.51 -1.05
C TYR A 295 19.36 2.44 -0.21
N GLU A 296 18.71 1.29 -0.05
CA GLU A 296 19.26 0.08 0.53
C GLU A 296 20.42 -0.46 -0.33
N PRO A 297 21.39 -1.18 0.27
CA PRO A 297 22.45 -1.85 -0.49
C PRO A 297 21.87 -2.78 -1.56
N ALA A 298 22.19 -2.50 -2.83
CA ALA A 298 21.61 -3.21 -3.95
C ALA A 298 22.52 -3.16 -5.18
N SER A 299 22.41 -4.17 -6.05
CA SER A 299 22.96 -4.16 -7.41
C SER A 299 21.80 -4.33 -8.38
N MET A 300 21.62 -3.37 -9.27
CA MET A 300 20.48 -3.31 -10.18
C MET A 300 20.96 -3.24 -11.63
N ALA A 301 20.34 -4.03 -12.51
CA ALA A 301 20.54 -3.97 -13.95
C ALA A 301 19.32 -3.28 -14.58
N MET A 302 19.53 -2.09 -15.14
CA MET A 302 18.44 -1.25 -15.64
C MET A 302 18.53 -1.08 -17.15
N PRO A 303 17.41 -1.23 -17.90
CA PRO A 303 17.41 -0.95 -19.32
C PRO A 303 17.55 0.56 -19.58
N LEU A 304 18.30 0.88 -20.62
CA LEU A 304 18.49 2.23 -21.14
C LEU A 304 17.62 2.47 -22.38
N PRO A 305 17.35 3.73 -22.77
CA PRO A 305 16.55 4.05 -23.95
C PRO A 305 17.11 3.45 -25.26
N SER A 306 18.42 3.18 -25.32
CA SER A 306 19.07 2.53 -26.47
C SER A 306 18.84 1.02 -26.56
N GLY A 307 18.16 0.42 -25.57
CA GLY A 307 18.01 -1.03 -25.46
C GLY A 307 19.19 -1.76 -24.79
N ARG A 308 20.26 -1.03 -24.45
CA ARG A 308 21.37 -1.55 -23.62
C ARG A 308 21.01 -1.53 -22.14
N THR A 309 21.89 -2.07 -21.30
CA THR A 309 21.73 -2.11 -19.85
C THR A 309 22.79 -1.24 -19.17
N VAL A 310 22.42 -0.65 -18.04
CA VAL A 310 23.37 -0.05 -17.09
C VAL A 310 23.29 -0.79 -15.76
N LYS A 311 24.44 -1.07 -15.16
CA LYS A 311 24.51 -1.56 -13.78
C LYS A 311 24.60 -0.37 -12.82
N LEU A 312 23.77 -0.39 -11.80
CA LEU A 312 23.76 0.55 -10.68
C LEU A 312 24.06 -0.21 -9.39
N ASP A 313 25.21 0.05 -8.77
CA ASP A 313 25.58 -0.50 -7.47
C ASP A 313 25.38 0.56 -6.38
N VAL A 314 24.39 0.36 -5.52
CA VAL A 314 24.08 1.22 -4.37
C VAL A 314 24.81 0.70 -3.14
N ARG A 315 25.62 1.55 -2.52
CA ARG A 315 26.38 1.29 -1.30
C ARG A 315 25.95 2.29 -0.23
N SER A 316 25.38 1.81 0.87
CA SER A 316 24.91 2.66 1.96
C SER A 316 24.74 1.87 3.26
N ASP A 317 24.48 2.60 4.33
CA ASP A 317 23.95 2.07 5.59
C ASP A 317 22.44 2.33 5.76
N TYR A 318 21.76 2.78 4.69
CA TYR A 318 20.35 3.18 4.74
C TYR A 318 19.47 2.05 5.34
N PRO A 319 18.55 2.35 6.27
CA PRO A 319 18.04 3.66 6.69
C PRO A 319 18.83 4.33 7.83
N ARG A 320 20.05 3.89 8.15
CA ARG A 320 20.90 4.61 9.11
C ARG A 320 21.53 5.85 8.46
N PRO A 321 21.88 6.88 9.26
CA PRO A 321 22.61 8.04 8.75
C PRO A 321 23.94 7.64 8.12
N GLY A 322 24.19 8.15 6.94
CA GLY A 322 25.42 7.89 6.19
C GLY A 322 25.27 8.35 4.74
N PRO A 323 26.37 8.40 3.99
CA PRO A 323 26.30 8.66 2.56
C PRO A 323 25.66 7.47 1.82
N VAL A 324 25.01 7.77 0.72
CA VAL A 324 24.63 6.78 -0.29
C VAL A 324 25.52 7.00 -1.51
N GLU A 325 26.29 6.00 -1.88
CA GLU A 325 27.11 6.01 -3.09
C GLU A 325 26.47 5.09 -4.14
N ILE A 326 26.32 5.60 -5.35
CA ILE A 326 25.80 4.87 -6.50
C ILE A 326 26.90 4.83 -7.56
N VAL A 327 27.41 3.64 -7.86
CA VAL A 327 28.35 3.42 -8.96
C VAL A 327 27.56 3.11 -10.22
N VAL A 328 27.80 3.89 -11.26
CA VAL A 328 27.11 3.79 -12.56
C VAL A 328 28.06 3.12 -13.55
N THR A 329 27.66 1.96 -14.06
CA THR A 329 28.49 1.16 -14.96
C THR A 329 27.71 0.79 -16.22
N PRO A 330 27.69 1.67 -17.25
CA PRO A 330 27.21 1.30 -18.58
C PRO A 330 28.25 0.46 -19.31
N ASP A 331 27.85 -0.33 -20.31
CA ASP A 331 28.79 -1.16 -21.10
C ASP A 331 29.83 -0.33 -21.88
N ARG A 332 29.43 0.87 -22.30
CA ARG A 332 30.27 1.87 -22.97
C ARG A 332 29.70 3.27 -22.67
N PRO A 333 30.49 4.34 -22.86
CA PRO A 333 30.00 5.69 -22.62
C PRO A 333 28.66 5.97 -23.31
N GLU A 334 27.67 6.44 -22.56
CA GLU A 334 26.31 6.65 -23.06
C GLU A 334 25.60 7.80 -22.33
N ALA A 335 24.86 8.61 -23.10
CA ALA A 335 24.03 9.67 -22.57
C ALA A 335 22.68 9.13 -22.10
N PHE A 336 22.33 9.38 -20.83
CA PHE A 336 21.00 9.14 -20.29
C PHE A 336 20.78 9.97 -19.02
N THR A 337 19.51 10.07 -18.60
CA THR A 337 19.12 10.71 -17.34
C THR A 337 19.07 9.68 -16.22
N LEU A 338 19.88 9.88 -15.18
CA LEU A 338 19.72 9.18 -13.90
C LEU A 338 18.88 10.08 -12.98
N GLY A 339 17.66 9.64 -12.65
CA GLY A 339 16.82 10.34 -11.70
C GLY A 339 16.95 9.76 -10.30
N LEU A 340 17.29 10.59 -9.30
CA LEU A 340 17.46 10.16 -7.92
C LEU A 340 16.38 10.82 -7.05
N ARG A 341 15.57 10.03 -6.34
CA ARG A 341 14.54 10.56 -5.44
C ARG A 341 15.17 11.30 -4.26
N ILE A 342 14.96 12.60 -4.15
CA ILE A 342 15.32 13.35 -2.95
C ILE A 342 14.13 13.27 -1.98
N PRO A 343 14.24 12.53 -0.85
CA PRO A 343 13.10 12.31 0.03
C PRO A 343 12.57 13.63 0.58
N ALA A 344 11.23 13.81 0.63
CA ALA A 344 10.62 15.04 1.13
C ALA A 344 11.04 15.42 2.56
N TRP A 345 11.42 14.42 3.38
CA TRP A 345 11.86 14.65 4.75
C TRP A 345 13.29 15.19 4.87
N SER A 346 14.13 15.06 3.83
CA SER A 346 15.54 15.46 3.84
C SER A 346 15.69 16.88 3.30
N ARG A 347 15.80 17.88 4.19
CA ARG A 347 15.75 19.31 3.81
C ARG A 347 17.07 19.85 3.24
N ALA A 348 18.19 19.34 3.74
CA ALA A 348 19.53 19.77 3.35
C ALA A 348 20.33 18.61 2.70
N THR A 349 19.77 18.02 1.64
CA THR A 349 20.47 16.99 0.87
C THR A 349 21.63 17.60 0.10
N THR A 350 22.78 16.92 0.04
CA THR A 350 23.86 17.24 -0.90
C THR A 350 24.02 16.12 -1.92
N LEU A 351 24.46 16.50 -3.12
CA LEU A 351 24.73 15.59 -4.23
C LEU A 351 26.10 15.90 -4.82
N GLU A 352 26.91 14.88 -5.01
CA GLU A 352 28.20 14.98 -5.68
C GLU A 352 28.27 13.99 -6.84
N ILE A 353 28.90 14.41 -7.92
CA ILE A 353 29.15 13.57 -9.09
C ILE A 353 30.67 13.51 -9.29
N ASN A 354 31.26 12.31 -9.19
CA ASN A 354 32.71 12.12 -9.25
C ASN A 354 33.49 13.07 -8.30
N GLY A 355 32.97 13.25 -7.08
CA GLY A 355 33.56 14.10 -6.04
C GLY A 355 33.36 15.61 -6.24
N LYS A 356 32.60 16.04 -7.25
CA LYS A 356 32.26 17.45 -7.49
C LYS A 356 30.82 17.72 -7.07
N ALA A 357 30.61 18.73 -6.23
CA ALA A 357 29.29 19.13 -5.77
C ALA A 357 28.37 19.55 -6.94
N ASP A 358 27.11 19.14 -6.86
CA ASP A 358 26.02 19.55 -7.73
C ASP A 358 24.99 20.33 -6.91
N ALA A 359 24.59 21.51 -7.40
CA ALA A 359 23.74 22.42 -6.66
C ALA A 359 22.22 22.14 -6.82
N SER A 360 21.81 21.22 -7.70
CA SER A 360 20.42 21.11 -8.17
C SER A 360 19.55 20.06 -7.47
N VAL A 361 19.50 20.06 -6.13
CA VAL A 361 18.62 19.15 -5.38
C VAL A 361 17.47 19.88 -4.69
N ARG A 362 16.27 19.30 -4.78
CA ARG A 362 15.06 19.81 -4.12
C ARG A 362 14.34 18.67 -3.39
N PRO A 363 14.03 18.80 -2.09
CA PRO A 363 13.26 17.79 -1.36
C PRO A 363 11.91 17.50 -2.02
N GLY A 364 11.50 16.24 -2.00
CA GLY A 364 10.23 15.79 -2.57
C GLY A 364 10.20 15.85 -4.09
N THR A 365 11.35 15.67 -4.74
CA THR A 365 11.47 15.58 -6.21
C THR A 365 12.52 14.56 -6.64
N TYR A 366 12.60 14.29 -7.94
CA TYR A 366 13.77 13.61 -8.52
C TYR A 366 14.82 14.64 -8.94
N ALA A 367 16.04 14.52 -8.42
CA ALA A 367 17.21 15.16 -9.02
C ALA A 367 17.53 14.42 -10.33
N LYS A 368 17.39 15.10 -11.46
CA LYS A 368 17.61 14.53 -12.80
C LYS A 368 19.00 14.91 -13.29
N ILE A 369 19.87 13.92 -13.41
CA ILE A 369 21.25 14.11 -13.86
C ILE A 369 21.34 13.61 -15.30
N GLU A 370 21.37 14.55 -16.24
CA GLU A 370 21.57 14.26 -17.66
C GLU A 370 23.04 14.42 -18.04
N ARG A 371 23.69 13.32 -18.42
CA ARG A 371 25.09 13.33 -18.86
C ARG A 371 25.46 12.09 -19.64
N THR A 372 26.62 12.12 -20.28
CA THR A 372 27.30 10.92 -20.78
C THR A 372 27.99 10.22 -19.62
N TRP A 373 27.42 9.11 -19.18
CA TRP A 373 27.97 8.27 -18.12
C TRP A 373 29.05 7.35 -18.67
N ARG A 374 30.12 7.15 -17.89
CA ARG A 374 31.21 6.22 -18.18
C ARG A 374 31.27 5.12 -17.11
N PRO A 375 31.81 3.93 -17.43
CA PRO A 375 32.03 2.88 -16.42
C PRO A 375 32.76 3.42 -15.19
N GLY A 376 32.17 3.24 -14.01
CA GLY A 376 32.78 3.66 -12.74
C GLY A 376 32.51 5.10 -12.33
N ASP A 377 31.71 5.87 -13.09
CA ASP A 377 31.19 7.14 -12.61
C ASP A 377 30.42 6.93 -11.29
N THR A 378 30.55 7.88 -10.38
CA THR A 378 29.96 7.81 -9.04
C THR A 378 29.02 8.98 -8.79
N VAL A 379 27.91 8.69 -8.12
CA VAL A 379 27.04 9.70 -7.51
C VAL A 379 27.00 9.46 -6.02
N ARG A 380 27.18 10.50 -5.24
CA ARG A 380 27.12 10.44 -3.77
C ARG A 380 26.04 11.38 -3.27
N LEU A 381 25.09 10.84 -2.50
CA LEU A 381 24.05 11.58 -1.80
C LEU A 381 24.35 11.59 -0.31
N THR A 382 24.18 12.74 0.34
CA THR A 382 24.14 12.84 1.80
C THR A 382 22.82 13.44 2.22
N PHE A 383 21.96 12.66 2.88
CA PHE A 383 20.67 13.10 3.35
C PHE A 383 20.74 13.75 4.74
N ASP A 384 19.81 14.66 5.01
CA ASP A 384 19.65 15.33 6.30
C ASP A 384 18.91 14.43 7.29
N PHE A 385 19.68 13.66 8.07
CA PHE A 385 19.20 12.80 9.16
C PHE A 385 19.00 13.55 10.49
N GLY A 386 18.76 14.86 10.46
CA GLY A 386 18.31 15.62 11.63
C GLY A 386 17.03 15.03 12.22
N ALA A 387 16.92 15.04 13.56
CA ALA A 387 15.69 14.63 14.23
C ALA A 387 14.58 15.64 13.94
N ARG A 388 13.37 15.14 13.69
CA ARG A 388 12.18 15.95 13.38
C ARG A 388 11.08 15.65 14.39
N LEU A 389 10.34 16.69 14.75
CA LEU A 389 9.11 16.58 15.51
C LEU A 389 7.93 16.62 14.54
N GLU A 390 7.24 15.50 14.38
CA GLU A 390 6.03 15.39 13.60
C GLU A 390 4.84 15.71 14.51
N LYS A 391 4.23 16.89 14.31
CA LYS A 391 3.09 17.35 15.11
C LYS A 391 1.84 16.57 14.76
N GLU A 392 1.11 16.18 15.79
CA GLU A 392 -0.20 15.56 15.65
C GLU A 392 -1.22 16.57 15.04
N PRO A 393 -1.91 16.25 13.93
CA PRO A 393 -2.77 17.20 13.20
C PRO A 393 -4.09 17.58 13.90
N GLY A 394 -4.56 16.82 14.88
CA GLY A 394 -5.79 16.98 15.66
C GLY A 394 -5.67 17.96 16.84
N GLY A 395 -4.48 18.53 17.09
CA GLY A 395 -4.31 19.61 18.07
C GLY A 395 -4.18 19.14 19.53
N SER A 396 -3.87 17.87 19.75
CA SER A 396 -3.62 17.33 21.10
C SER A 396 -2.34 17.86 21.77
N GLY A 397 -1.46 18.52 21.02
CA GLY A 397 -0.13 18.94 21.46
C GLY A 397 0.91 17.80 21.51
N ARG A 398 0.51 16.56 21.16
CA ARG A 398 1.44 15.43 21.04
C ARG A 398 2.31 15.55 19.79
N VAL A 399 3.50 14.98 19.87
CA VAL A 399 4.47 14.94 18.77
C VAL A 399 5.08 13.54 18.68
N ALA A 400 5.35 13.08 17.46
CA ALA A 400 6.20 11.93 17.20
C ALA A 400 7.61 12.40 16.85
N ILE A 401 8.62 11.59 17.20
CA ILE A 401 10.01 11.85 16.83
C ILE A 401 10.35 10.99 15.62
N ALA A 402 10.86 11.60 14.56
CA ALA A 402 11.31 10.89 13.36
C ALA A 402 12.76 11.24 13.02
N ARG A 403 13.49 10.29 12.43
CA ARG A 403 14.85 10.49 11.92
C ARG A 403 15.01 9.70 10.62
N GLY A 404 15.37 10.38 9.53
CA GLY A 404 15.30 9.76 8.21
C GLY A 404 13.88 9.28 7.90
N PRO A 405 13.67 8.08 7.33
CA PRO A 405 12.34 7.53 7.07
C PRO A 405 11.68 6.89 8.30
N VAL A 406 12.38 6.78 9.43
CA VAL A 406 11.95 6.01 10.61
C VAL A 406 11.30 6.91 11.66
N VAL A 407 10.10 6.54 12.10
CA VAL A 407 9.39 7.12 13.25
C VAL A 407 9.72 6.28 14.49
N PHE A 408 10.10 6.96 15.57
CA PHE A 408 10.52 6.33 16.81
C PHE A 408 9.33 6.07 17.72
N ALA A 409 9.44 5.01 18.52
CA ALA A 409 8.49 4.67 19.56
C ALA A 409 9.20 4.58 20.92
N LEU A 410 8.47 4.92 21.98
CA LEU A 410 8.93 4.71 23.35
C LEU A 410 8.46 3.33 23.83
N ASP A 411 9.41 2.41 24.03
CA ASP A 411 9.11 1.11 24.62
C ASP A 411 9.41 1.12 26.13
N ARG A 412 8.34 1.08 26.94
CA ARG A 412 8.40 1.11 28.41
C ARG A 412 9.06 -0.14 29.02
N ARG A 413 9.27 -1.21 28.25
CA ARG A 413 9.98 -2.42 28.71
C ARG A 413 11.49 -2.21 28.79
N ILE A 414 12.03 -1.34 27.93
CA ILE A 414 13.47 -1.06 27.80
C ILE A 414 13.83 0.36 28.24
N SER A 415 12.86 1.28 28.29
CA SER A 415 13.07 2.66 28.70
C SER A 415 12.84 2.80 30.21
N ARG A 416 13.78 3.45 30.91
CA ARG A 416 13.54 3.87 32.31
C ARG A 416 12.37 4.88 32.33
N PRO A 417 11.52 4.85 33.36
CA PRO A 417 10.53 5.91 33.56
C PRO A 417 11.26 7.26 33.57
N VAL A 418 10.78 8.21 32.78
CA VAL A 418 11.21 9.61 32.92
C VAL A 418 10.43 10.14 34.13
N ASP A 419 11.13 10.38 35.24
CA ASP A 419 10.55 11.01 36.42
C ASP A 419 9.93 12.37 35.99
N GLY A 420 8.63 12.55 36.24
CA GLY A 420 7.90 13.79 35.94
C GLY A 420 6.98 13.78 34.72
N ALA A 421 6.97 12.72 33.89
CA ALA A 421 5.95 12.55 32.85
C ALA A 421 4.69 11.91 33.47
N GLY A 422 3.83 12.71 34.08
CA GLY A 422 2.54 12.28 34.60
C GLY A 422 1.73 11.55 33.53
N SER A 423 1.59 10.23 33.68
CA SER A 423 0.64 9.46 32.89
C SER A 423 -0.77 9.89 33.27
N GLY A 424 -1.39 10.72 32.43
CA GLY A 424 -2.82 11.01 32.47
C GLY A 424 -3.69 9.81 32.09
N THR A 425 -3.37 8.62 32.58
CA THR A 425 -4.22 7.43 32.43
C THR A 425 -4.98 7.24 33.73
N GLY A 426 -6.21 7.73 33.76
CA GLY A 426 -7.21 7.29 34.72
C GLY A 426 -7.42 5.78 34.56
N GLY A 427 -6.78 5.01 35.43
CA GLY A 427 -6.98 3.57 35.51
C GLY A 427 -8.44 3.28 35.88
N ARG A 428 -9.11 2.49 35.05
CA ARG A 428 -10.15 1.60 35.54
C ARG A 428 -9.63 0.18 35.45
N ASP A 429 -9.25 -0.30 36.62
CA ASP A 429 -8.89 -1.67 36.92
C ASP A 429 -9.90 -2.67 36.36
N GLY A 430 -9.36 -3.74 35.78
CA GLY A 430 -10.12 -4.87 35.31
C GLY A 430 -10.81 -5.61 36.45
N ARG A 431 -12.15 -5.59 36.46
CA ARG A 431 -12.94 -6.61 37.15
C ARG A 431 -13.30 -7.72 36.18
N ARG A 432 -12.73 -8.89 36.46
CA ARG A 432 -13.16 -10.20 35.93
C ARG A 432 -14.62 -10.43 36.31
N ALA A 433 -15.48 -10.69 35.33
CA ALA A 433 -16.76 -11.37 35.55
C ALA A 433 -16.64 -12.81 35.03
N ARG A 434 -16.69 -13.77 35.96
CA ARG A 434 -17.00 -15.17 35.66
C ARG A 434 -18.51 -15.28 35.46
N GLY A 435 -18.96 -15.91 34.39
CA GLY A 435 -20.35 -16.29 34.18
C GLY A 435 -20.44 -17.36 33.11
N GLY A 436 -20.75 -18.60 33.51
CA GLY A 436 -21.00 -19.71 32.62
C GLY A 436 -22.42 -19.71 32.07
N GLY A 437 -22.61 -20.28 30.88
CA GLY A 437 -23.91 -20.49 30.25
C GLY A 437 -23.74 -21.22 28.91
N ARG A 438 -24.57 -22.24 28.68
CA ARG A 438 -24.42 -23.33 27.71
C ARG A 438 -24.57 -22.91 26.24
N ARG A 439 -24.01 -23.77 25.37
CA ARG A 439 -24.13 -23.79 23.91
C ARG A 439 -25.53 -24.25 23.48
N ASP A 440 -26.03 -23.68 22.39
CA ASP A 440 -26.85 -24.36 21.38
C ASP A 440 -26.51 -23.82 19.98
N GLY A 441 -26.55 -24.70 18.98
CA GLY A 441 -25.76 -24.65 17.75
C GLY A 441 -26.39 -24.00 16.51
N GLY A 442 -25.50 -23.60 15.59
CA GLY A 442 -25.73 -23.17 14.22
C GLY A 442 -24.38 -22.75 13.59
N PRO A 443 -24.09 -23.01 12.30
CA PRO A 443 -22.74 -22.90 11.76
C PRO A 443 -22.40 -21.43 11.50
N ALA A 444 -21.71 -20.81 12.44
CA ALA A 444 -21.03 -19.53 12.25
C ALA A 444 -19.56 -19.69 12.66
N CYS A 445 -18.64 -19.29 11.78
CA CYS A 445 -17.21 -19.26 12.05
C CYS A 445 -16.92 -18.36 13.26
N GLY A 446 -16.84 -18.95 14.45
CA GLY A 446 -16.44 -18.26 15.68
C GLY A 446 -14.93 -18.09 15.76
N HIS A 447 -14.48 -16.87 16.00
CA HIS A 447 -13.09 -16.55 16.34
C HIS A 447 -12.71 -17.16 17.70
N PRO A 448 -11.59 -17.90 17.81
CA PRO A 448 -11.01 -18.21 19.10
C PRO A 448 -10.23 -17.00 19.62
N HIS A 449 -10.69 -16.38 20.70
CA HIS A 449 -9.90 -15.41 21.46
C HIS A 449 -8.79 -16.15 22.21
N GLY A 450 -7.58 -16.10 21.64
CA GLY A 450 -6.35 -16.61 22.25
C GLY A 450 -5.14 -15.87 21.70
N ALA A 451 -5.09 -14.55 21.85
CA ALA A 451 -3.99 -13.74 21.35
C ALA A 451 -2.72 -13.95 22.20
N ARG A 452 -1.70 -14.59 21.62
CA ARG A 452 -0.31 -14.50 22.14
C ARG A 452 0.28 -13.17 21.67
N ARG A 453 0.89 -12.42 22.59
CA ARG A 453 1.61 -11.19 22.28
C ARG A 453 2.77 -11.51 21.32
N LEU A 454 2.90 -10.74 20.24
CA LEU A 454 4.10 -10.75 19.42
C LEU A 454 5.14 -9.85 20.08
N LEU A 455 6.39 -10.33 20.12
CA LEU A 455 7.53 -9.63 20.68
C LEU A 455 7.97 -8.48 19.78
#